data_AF-A0A7S2YKU6-F1
#
_entry.id   AF-A0A7S2YKU6-F1
#
_cell.length_a   1.000
_cell.length_b   1.000
_cell.length_c   1.000
_cell.angle_alpha   90.00
_cell.angle_beta   90.00
_cell.angle_gamma   90.00
#
_symmetry.space_group_name_H-M   'P 1'
#
loop_
_entity.id
_entity.type
_entity.pdbx_description
1 polymer ?
#
loop_
_entity_poly.entity_id
_entity_poly.type
_entity_poly.pdbx_seq_one_letter_code
_entity_poly.pdbx_strand_id
1 'polypeptide(L)'
;KNEASTMANLSPRKSTVTIATAAAVSFVLYRIVIWRARSRARKTVDRVAELVQHGKPLIDIHDGHLQDRILMRAIRRAKKWMNLSTKTALPMIGQVGGASIHKRPVLTLSPDYVLKPVLTDHRGLREIAFYEAMEAVSKTPSSQAYSNYLRRGSSQKSGFMILNQIREVIDTLALACAMLVQDEVVVASEAAMKVAWRTVKREAEHLHTLNKYTPPYYGTVGLDAPSPDFPFGVSDETYLMFRDMTANFSRPCVMDLKMGTTTYESDAPVPKRRKEYGKYTQQSEFGFRIVGMRVYNPNSELADERGYEFYGKQYGRDLKTKDQVKQALK
;
A
#
# COMPACT_ATOMS: atom_id res chain seq x y z
N LYS A 1 -60.19 45.37 46.41
CA LYS A 1 -60.78 44.05 46.03
C LYS A 1 -60.56 43.87 44.53
N ASN A 2 -59.94 42.75 44.15
CA ASN A 2 -59.75 42.21 42.79
C ASN A 2 -58.55 42.67 41.96
N GLU A 3 -57.31 42.42 42.42
CA GLU A 3 -56.14 42.20 41.52
C GLU A 3 -55.12 41.20 42.11
N ALA A 4 -55.56 40.21 42.88
CA ALA A 4 -54.67 39.22 43.50
C ALA A 4 -55.16 37.77 43.35
N SER A 5 -55.82 37.42 42.24
CA SER A 5 -56.36 36.07 42.04
C SER A 5 -56.30 35.56 40.61
N THR A 6 -55.24 35.91 39.88
CA THR A 6 -54.96 35.36 38.54
C THR A 6 -53.59 34.67 38.47
N MET A 7 -53.13 34.09 39.58
CA MET A 7 -52.01 33.15 39.59
C MET A 7 -52.28 32.04 40.61
N ALA A 8 -53.02 31.00 40.20
CA ALA A 8 -52.93 29.62 40.71
C ALA A 8 -54.19 28.85 40.30
N ASN A 9 -54.22 28.30 39.09
CA ASN A 9 -55.00 27.08 38.81
C ASN A 9 -54.61 26.47 37.45
N LEU A 10 -53.32 26.20 37.27
CA LEU A 10 -52.91 25.12 36.38
C LEU A 10 -53.11 23.81 37.15
N SER A 11 -54.17 23.08 36.79
CA SER A 11 -54.52 21.78 37.36
C SER A 11 -53.28 20.86 37.41
N PRO A 12 -52.93 20.28 38.57
CA PRO A 12 -51.73 19.45 38.73
C PRO A 12 -51.70 18.28 37.74
N ARG A 13 -52.87 17.74 37.33
CA ARG A 13 -52.96 16.70 36.30
C ARG A 13 -52.48 17.14 34.92
N LYS A 14 -52.77 18.39 34.50
CA LYS A 14 -52.31 18.90 33.20
C LYS A 14 -50.79 19.07 33.20
N SER A 15 -50.24 19.60 34.30
CA SER A 15 -48.80 19.76 34.48
C SER A 15 -48.07 18.40 34.48
N THR A 16 -48.60 17.38 35.15
CA THR A 16 -48.00 16.02 35.15
C THR A 16 -48.00 15.39 33.75
N VAL A 17 -49.08 15.53 32.98
CA VAL A 17 -49.16 15.00 31.61
C VAL A 17 -48.18 15.74 30.68
N THR A 18 -48.04 17.07 30.80
CA THR A 18 -47.04 17.85 30.04
C THR A 18 -45.61 17.46 30.40
N ILE A 19 -45.31 17.23 31.67
CA ILE A 19 -43.97 16.78 32.11
C ILE A 19 -43.68 15.36 31.60
N ALA A 20 -44.64 14.43 31.71
CA ALA A 20 -44.47 13.06 31.24
C ALA A 20 -44.28 12.98 29.71
N THR A 21 -45.04 13.78 28.95
CA THR A 21 -44.88 13.87 27.49
C THR A 21 -43.55 14.50 27.10
N ALA A 22 -43.11 15.57 27.77
CA ALA A 22 -41.78 16.16 27.55
C ALA A 22 -40.65 15.18 27.87
N ALA A 23 -40.77 14.39 28.94
CA ALA A 23 -39.80 13.36 29.32
C ALA A 23 -39.76 12.21 28.29
N ALA A 24 -40.92 11.76 27.80
CA ALA A 24 -41.00 10.74 26.76
C ALA A 24 -40.37 11.22 25.44
N VAL A 25 -40.66 12.45 25.02
CA VAL A 25 -40.03 13.06 23.82
C VAL A 25 -38.52 13.19 24.01
N SER A 26 -38.06 13.65 25.17
CA SER A 26 -36.62 13.76 25.49
C SER A 26 -35.93 12.40 25.48
N PHE A 27 -36.57 11.36 26.02
CA PHE A 27 -36.06 9.99 26.01
C PHE A 27 -35.95 9.44 24.58
N VAL A 28 -36.97 9.65 23.74
CA VAL A 28 -36.96 9.23 22.34
C VAL A 28 -35.86 9.97 21.57
N LEU A 29 -35.73 11.29 21.74
CA LEU A 29 -34.66 12.08 21.12
C LEU A 29 -33.27 11.60 21.55
N TYR A 30 -33.07 11.34 22.84
CA TYR A 30 -31.82 10.77 23.35
C TYR A 30 -31.49 9.42 22.68
N ARG A 31 -32.48 8.52 22.57
CA ARG A 31 -32.30 7.22 21.91
C ARG A 31 -31.97 7.36 20.43
N ILE A 32 -32.58 8.32 19.73
CA ILE A 32 -32.26 8.62 18.33
C ILE A 32 -30.81 9.14 18.19
N VAL A 33 -30.40 10.06 19.06
CA VAL A 33 -29.04 10.62 19.07
C VAL A 33 -28.00 9.52 19.31
N ILE A 34 -28.18 8.69 20.33
CA ILE A 34 -27.27 7.57 20.64
C ILE A 34 -27.27 6.54 19.51
N TRP A 35 -28.44 6.16 18.99
CA TRP A 35 -28.52 5.23 17.84
C TRP A 35 -27.73 5.76 16.64
N ARG A 36 -27.86 7.05 16.35
CA ARG A 36 -27.17 7.72 15.25
C ARG A 36 -25.66 7.76 15.48
N ALA A 37 -25.23 8.12 16.69
CA ALA A 37 -23.82 8.10 17.09
C ALA A 37 -23.20 6.70 16.95
N ARG A 38 -23.86 5.67 17.48
CA ARG A 38 -23.44 4.26 17.36
C ARG A 38 -23.41 3.79 15.90
N SER A 39 -24.36 4.22 15.07
CA SER A 39 -24.39 3.89 13.64
C SER A 39 -23.19 4.51 12.91
N ARG A 40 -22.89 5.79 13.17
CA ARG A 40 -21.74 6.50 12.58
C ARG A 40 -20.41 5.93 13.08
N ALA A 41 -20.31 5.62 14.36
CA ALA A 41 -19.12 5.04 14.98
C ALA A 41 -18.80 3.67 14.35
N ARG A 42 -19.77 2.76 14.26
CA ARG A 42 -19.61 1.45 13.61
C ARG A 42 -19.14 1.58 12.15
N LYS A 43 -19.81 2.39 11.34
CA LYS A 43 -19.39 2.66 9.94
C LYS A 43 -17.98 3.23 9.81
N THR A 44 -17.49 3.92 10.83
CA THR A 44 -16.13 4.49 10.82
C THR A 44 -15.11 3.44 11.22
N VAL A 45 -15.43 2.60 12.22
CA VAL A 45 -14.63 1.44 12.59
C VAL A 45 -14.54 0.46 11.42
N ASP A 46 -15.66 0.11 10.78
CA ASP A 46 -15.67 -0.83 9.65
C ASP A 46 -14.75 -0.34 8.51
N ARG A 47 -14.83 0.96 8.17
CA ARG A 47 -13.96 1.59 7.16
C ARG A 47 -12.47 1.53 7.51
N VAL A 48 -12.15 1.65 8.79
CA VAL A 48 -10.77 1.66 9.27
C VAL A 48 -10.25 0.24 9.50
N ALA A 49 -11.12 -0.68 9.91
CA ALA A 49 -10.85 -2.11 10.01
C ALA A 49 -10.53 -2.70 8.63
N GLU A 50 -11.22 -2.25 7.56
CA GLU A 50 -10.86 -2.60 6.18
C GLU A 50 -9.42 -2.17 5.81
N LEU A 51 -8.94 -1.02 6.30
CA LEU A 51 -7.58 -0.53 6.04
C LEU A 51 -6.50 -1.30 6.81
N VAL A 52 -6.85 -1.93 7.92
CA VAL A 52 -5.93 -2.55 8.89
C VAL A 52 -6.19 -4.05 9.03
N GLN A 53 -6.87 -4.67 8.06
CA GLN A 53 -7.19 -6.10 8.10
C GLN A 53 -5.91 -6.93 8.12
N HIS A 54 -5.55 -7.43 9.31
CA HIS A 54 -4.43 -8.32 9.52
C HIS A 54 -4.55 -9.55 8.60
N GLY A 55 -3.55 -9.75 7.75
CA GLY A 55 -3.48 -10.91 6.86
C GLY A 55 -4.20 -10.75 5.52
N LYS A 56 -4.78 -9.59 5.20
CA LYS A 56 -5.22 -9.29 3.82
C LYS A 56 -4.21 -8.37 3.12
N PRO A 57 -4.03 -8.52 1.79
CA PRO A 57 -3.25 -7.57 1.02
C PRO A 57 -3.85 -6.18 1.22
N LEU A 58 -2.99 -5.21 1.52
CA LEU A 58 -3.40 -3.81 1.75
C LEU A 58 -4.07 -3.16 0.53
N ILE A 59 -3.93 -3.81 -0.63
CA ILE A 59 -4.47 -3.41 -1.92
C ILE A 59 -5.26 -4.59 -2.44
N ASP A 60 -6.58 -4.43 -2.49
CA ASP A 60 -7.46 -5.38 -3.14
C ASP A 60 -7.28 -5.26 -4.66
N ILE A 61 -6.45 -6.14 -5.22
CA ILE A 61 -6.13 -6.21 -6.65
C ILE A 61 -7.35 -6.55 -7.51
N HIS A 62 -8.47 -6.99 -6.93
CA HIS A 62 -9.70 -7.28 -7.65
C HIS A 62 -10.65 -6.07 -7.70
N ASP A 63 -10.32 -4.98 -7.01
CA ASP A 63 -11.04 -3.72 -7.13
C ASP A 63 -10.57 -2.95 -8.38
N GLY A 64 -11.32 -3.07 -9.47
CA GLY A 64 -11.02 -2.39 -10.74
C GLY A 64 -10.88 -0.87 -10.61
N HIS A 65 -11.66 -0.22 -9.73
CA HIS A 65 -11.53 1.22 -9.51
C HIS A 65 -10.25 1.60 -8.76
N LEU A 66 -9.77 0.74 -7.87
CA LEU A 66 -8.49 0.94 -7.20
C LEU A 66 -7.32 0.71 -8.17
N GLN A 67 -7.39 -0.36 -8.96
CA GLN A 67 -6.43 -0.68 -10.02
C GLN A 67 -6.24 0.51 -10.98
N ASP A 68 -7.33 1.01 -11.56
CA ASP A 68 -7.28 2.12 -12.52
C ASP A 68 -6.67 3.38 -11.91
N ARG A 69 -7.00 3.68 -10.64
CA ARG A 69 -6.44 4.85 -9.96
C ARG A 69 -4.95 4.71 -9.72
N ILE A 70 -4.48 3.52 -9.34
CA ILE A 70 -3.04 3.25 -9.11
C ILE A 70 -2.29 3.38 -10.44
N LEU A 71 -2.76 2.71 -11.49
CA LEU A 71 -2.14 2.77 -12.82
C LEU A 71 -2.12 4.20 -13.37
N MET A 72 -3.24 4.91 -13.29
CA MET A 72 -3.30 6.30 -13.74
C MET A 72 -2.41 7.24 -12.93
N ARG A 73 -2.15 6.97 -11.65
CA ARG A 73 -1.15 7.73 -10.87
C ARG A 73 0.26 7.45 -11.37
N ALA A 74 0.60 6.18 -11.56
CA ALA A 74 1.90 5.76 -12.05
C ALA A 74 2.22 6.29 -13.47
N ILE A 75 1.25 6.23 -14.39
CA ILE A 75 1.36 6.80 -15.74
C ILE A 75 1.56 8.31 -15.68
N ARG A 76 0.73 9.04 -14.90
CA ARG A 76 0.86 10.50 -14.76
C ARG A 76 2.22 10.91 -14.16
N ARG A 77 2.78 10.11 -13.26
CA ARG A 77 4.12 10.34 -12.71
C ARG A 77 5.18 10.24 -13.79
N ALA A 78 5.10 9.19 -14.61
CA ALA A 78 6.01 8.96 -15.72
C ALA A 78 5.93 10.04 -16.81
N LYS A 79 4.77 10.67 -17.03
CA LYS A 79 4.60 11.73 -18.05
C LYS A 79 5.64 12.85 -17.98
N LYS A 80 6.18 13.16 -16.79
CA LYS A 80 7.26 14.16 -16.62
C LYS A 80 8.58 13.74 -17.27
N TRP A 81 8.76 12.45 -17.50
CA TRP A 81 9.96 11.80 -18.00
C TRP A 81 9.78 11.25 -19.43
N MET A 82 8.58 11.31 -20.00
CA MET A 82 8.21 10.74 -21.31
C MET A 82 8.90 11.39 -22.52
N ASN A 83 9.58 12.54 -22.33
CA ASN A 83 10.46 13.09 -23.36
C ASN A 83 11.64 12.14 -23.68
N LEU A 84 11.90 11.16 -22.82
CA LEU A 84 12.86 10.09 -23.05
C LEU A 84 12.22 9.00 -23.92
N SER A 85 12.68 8.89 -25.16
CA SER A 85 12.20 7.87 -26.10
C SER A 85 12.58 6.47 -25.60
N THR A 86 11.60 5.68 -25.14
CA THR A 86 11.81 4.28 -24.74
C THR A 86 12.34 3.40 -25.88
N LYS A 87 12.22 3.84 -27.13
CA LYS A 87 12.76 3.15 -28.32
C LYS A 87 14.29 3.05 -28.35
N THR A 88 15.00 3.89 -27.59
CA THR A 88 16.47 3.84 -27.50
C THR A 88 16.96 2.98 -26.34
N ALA A 89 16.06 2.35 -25.59
CA ALA A 89 16.43 1.51 -24.47
C ALA A 89 17.12 0.22 -24.94
N LEU A 90 18.20 -0.16 -24.26
CA LEU A 90 19.00 -1.34 -24.58
C LEU A 90 18.93 -2.37 -23.45
N PRO A 91 19.13 -3.67 -23.71
CA PRO A 91 19.23 -4.66 -22.64
C PRO A 91 20.34 -4.34 -21.65
N MET A 92 20.06 -4.47 -20.36
CA MET A 92 21.03 -4.26 -19.30
C MET A 92 22.11 -5.35 -19.33
N ILE A 93 23.32 -4.95 -19.72
CA ILE A 93 24.50 -5.82 -19.82
C ILE A 93 24.87 -6.49 -18.48
N GLY A 94 24.62 -5.82 -17.35
CA GLY A 94 24.98 -6.27 -16.01
C GLY A 94 23.86 -7.00 -15.25
N GLN A 95 22.80 -7.48 -15.91
CA GLN A 95 21.67 -8.07 -15.21
C GLN A 95 22.02 -9.41 -14.56
N VAL A 96 22.10 -9.42 -13.23
CA VAL A 96 22.41 -10.61 -12.42
C VAL A 96 21.14 -11.37 -12.02
N GLY A 97 20.20 -10.64 -11.42
CA GLY A 97 18.94 -11.13 -10.91
C GLY A 97 17.88 -11.25 -11.99
N GLY A 98 17.06 -12.30 -11.92
CA GLY A 98 15.87 -12.41 -12.78
C GLY A 98 16.15 -12.69 -14.27
N ALA A 99 17.42 -12.68 -14.70
CA ALA A 99 17.82 -13.03 -16.05
C ALA A 99 17.41 -14.48 -16.38
N SER A 100 16.76 -14.66 -17.52
CA SER A 100 16.33 -15.94 -18.07
C SER A 100 15.95 -15.74 -19.54
N ILE A 101 16.23 -16.74 -20.37
CA ILE A 101 15.90 -16.73 -21.82
C ILE A 101 14.40 -16.47 -22.06
N HIS A 102 13.53 -16.96 -21.17
CA HIS A 102 12.08 -16.83 -21.30
C HIS A 102 11.49 -15.60 -20.61
N LYS A 103 12.33 -14.67 -20.14
CA LYS A 103 11.89 -13.46 -19.44
C LYS A 103 12.32 -12.23 -20.22
N ARG A 104 11.46 -11.21 -20.21
CA ARG A 104 11.81 -9.88 -20.71
C ARG A 104 13.03 -9.35 -19.93
N PRO A 105 14.08 -8.86 -20.61
CA PRO A 105 15.25 -8.31 -19.94
C PRO A 105 14.90 -6.98 -19.28
N VAL A 106 15.66 -6.63 -18.25
CA VAL A 106 15.68 -5.25 -17.75
C VAL A 106 16.41 -4.41 -18.79
N LEU A 107 15.89 -3.22 -19.10
CA LEU A 107 16.50 -2.31 -20.07
C LEU A 107 17.17 -1.14 -19.36
N THR A 108 18.20 -0.58 -19.98
CA THR A 108 18.83 0.69 -19.60
C THR A 108 18.47 1.76 -20.63
N LEU A 109 18.31 2.99 -20.16
CA LEU A 109 17.98 4.16 -20.96
C LEU A 109 18.87 5.32 -20.54
N SER A 110 19.55 5.93 -21.52
CA SER A 110 20.43 7.07 -21.28
C SER A 110 19.67 8.28 -20.73
N PRO A 111 20.26 9.07 -19.80
CA PRO A 111 21.60 8.95 -19.22
C PRO A 111 21.76 7.85 -18.16
N ASP A 112 20.84 7.71 -17.21
CA ASP A 112 21.00 6.84 -16.03
C ASP A 112 19.68 6.22 -15.56
N TYR A 113 18.87 5.71 -16.49
CA TYR A 113 17.57 5.11 -16.18
C TYR A 113 17.52 3.62 -16.46
N VAL A 114 16.66 2.93 -15.70
CA VAL A 114 16.38 1.49 -15.84
C VAL A 114 14.89 1.29 -16.06
N LEU A 115 14.55 0.50 -17.06
CA LEU A 115 13.18 0.06 -17.34
C LEU A 115 13.04 -1.40 -16.95
N LYS A 116 12.29 -1.65 -15.88
CA LYS A 116 11.99 -3.00 -15.41
C LYS A 116 10.65 -3.46 -16.00
N PRO A 117 10.61 -4.55 -16.76
CA PRO A 117 9.36 -5.04 -17.35
C PRO A 117 8.37 -5.45 -16.26
N VAL A 118 7.14 -4.97 -16.37
CA VAL A 118 6.05 -5.32 -15.45
C VAL A 118 5.41 -6.63 -15.88
N LEU A 119 5.13 -7.51 -14.91
CA LEU A 119 4.39 -8.74 -15.16
C LEU A 119 2.92 -8.44 -15.46
N THR A 120 2.33 -9.12 -16.44
CA THR A 120 0.93 -8.92 -16.85
C THR A 120 -0.10 -9.54 -15.90
N ASP A 121 0.35 -10.31 -14.91
CA ASP A 121 -0.50 -10.84 -13.85
C ASP A 121 -0.54 -9.93 -12.61
N HIS A 122 -1.32 -10.34 -11.61
CA HIS A 122 -1.48 -9.65 -10.33
C HIS A 122 -0.18 -9.17 -9.64
N ARG A 123 0.97 -9.83 -9.87
CA ARG A 123 2.27 -9.45 -9.31
C ARG A 123 2.75 -8.11 -9.83
N GLY A 124 2.50 -7.82 -11.11
CA GLY A 124 2.90 -6.55 -11.71
C GLY A 124 2.13 -5.38 -11.13
N LEU A 125 0.80 -5.52 -10.98
CA LEU A 125 -0.02 -4.51 -10.33
C LEU A 125 0.41 -4.32 -8.86
N ARG A 126 0.68 -5.41 -8.12
CA ARG A 126 1.21 -5.31 -6.76
C ARG A 126 2.53 -4.55 -6.69
N GLU A 127 3.42 -4.76 -7.67
CA GLU A 127 4.70 -4.06 -7.73
C GLU A 127 4.52 -2.56 -7.99
N ILE A 128 3.71 -2.18 -8.98
CA ILE A 128 3.37 -0.77 -9.24
C ILE A 128 2.77 -0.13 -7.98
N ALA A 129 1.84 -0.83 -7.37
CA ALA A 129 1.12 -0.34 -6.20
C ALA A 129 2.02 -0.19 -4.96
N PHE A 130 3.04 -1.04 -4.83
CA PHE A 130 4.06 -0.90 -3.78
C PHE A 130 4.91 0.36 -3.97
N TYR A 131 5.38 0.62 -5.19
CA TYR A 131 6.17 1.84 -5.47
C TYR A 131 5.33 3.12 -5.38
N GLU A 132 4.08 3.12 -5.83
CA GLU A 132 3.17 4.25 -5.64
C GLU A 132 2.83 4.49 -4.17
N ALA A 133 2.75 3.44 -3.35
CA ALA A 133 2.57 3.57 -1.91
C ALA A 133 3.77 4.26 -1.23
N MET A 134 5.01 3.86 -1.58
CA MET A 134 6.22 4.54 -1.09
C MET A 134 6.27 5.99 -1.54
N GLU A 135 5.91 6.27 -2.80
CA GLU A 135 5.86 7.63 -3.33
C GLU A 135 4.77 8.50 -2.71
N ALA A 136 3.65 7.92 -2.28
CA ALA A 136 2.60 8.65 -1.57
C ALA A 136 3.09 9.23 -0.23
N VAL A 137 4.15 8.64 0.35
CA VAL A 137 4.73 9.04 1.65
C VAL A 137 6.18 9.53 1.53
N SER A 138 6.70 9.73 0.31
CA SER A 138 8.12 10.03 0.09
C SER A 138 8.54 11.38 0.68
N LYS A 139 7.72 12.43 0.53
CA LYS A 139 8.02 13.78 1.06
C LYS A 139 7.85 13.89 2.57
N THR A 140 6.75 13.34 3.09
CA THR A 140 6.42 13.37 4.52
C THR A 140 5.69 12.08 4.88
N PRO A 141 5.98 11.46 6.04
CA PRO A 141 5.28 10.26 6.52
C PRO A 141 3.87 10.61 7.04
N SER A 142 3.04 11.16 6.16
CA SER A 142 1.69 11.58 6.49
C SER A 142 0.74 10.40 6.39
N SER A 143 0.18 10.00 7.54
CA SER A 143 -0.89 9.00 7.60
C SER A 143 -2.11 9.41 6.77
N GLN A 144 -2.32 10.72 6.56
CA GLN A 144 -3.38 11.24 5.71
C GLN A 144 -3.10 10.99 4.22
N ALA A 145 -1.86 11.20 3.77
CA ALA A 145 -1.48 10.91 2.38
C ALA A 145 -1.60 9.41 2.08
N TYR A 146 -1.13 8.57 3.00
CA TYR A 146 -1.20 7.12 2.88
C TYR A 146 -2.64 6.59 2.94
N SER A 147 -3.46 7.04 3.90
CA SER A 147 -4.87 6.65 3.94
C SER A 147 -5.66 7.12 2.71
N ASN A 148 -5.36 8.30 2.15
CA ASN A 148 -5.94 8.74 0.89
C ASN A 148 -5.51 7.89 -0.31
N TYR A 149 -4.32 7.28 -0.26
CA TYR A 149 -3.88 6.29 -1.23
C TYR A 149 -4.68 4.99 -1.11
N LEU A 150 -4.90 4.50 0.11
CA LEU A 150 -5.61 3.24 0.37
C LEU A 150 -7.14 3.35 0.19
N ARG A 151 -7.72 4.54 0.30
CA ARG A 151 -9.17 4.75 0.22
C ARG A 151 -9.74 4.28 -1.10
N ARG A 152 -10.72 3.36 -1.07
CA ARG A 152 -11.65 3.10 -2.18
C ARG A 152 -12.31 4.40 -2.64
N GLY A 153 -12.37 4.63 -3.94
CA GLY A 153 -12.96 5.84 -4.50
C GLY A 153 -14.40 5.95 -4.04
N SER A 154 -14.72 6.95 -3.22
CA SER A 154 -16.12 7.25 -2.95
C SER A 154 -16.71 7.80 -4.25
N SER A 155 -17.71 7.11 -4.80
CA SER A 155 -18.59 7.71 -5.80
C SER A 155 -19.15 9.00 -5.19
N GLN A 156 -18.64 10.13 -5.67
CA GLN A 156 -19.11 11.45 -5.29
C GLN A 156 -20.50 11.58 -5.90
N LYS A 157 -21.53 11.15 -5.16
CA LYS A 157 -22.92 11.41 -5.55
C LYS A 157 -23.11 12.93 -5.45
N SER A 158 -23.01 13.60 -6.60
CA SER A 158 -23.21 15.03 -6.80
C SER A 158 -24.69 15.40 -6.68
N GLY A 159 -25.26 15.18 -5.49
CA GLY A 159 -26.65 15.51 -5.19
C GLY A 159 -26.75 16.03 -3.76
N PHE A 160 -27.16 17.30 -3.62
CA PHE A 160 -27.45 18.00 -2.37
C PHE A 160 -26.27 18.25 -1.41
N MET A 161 -25.43 19.21 -1.76
CA MET A 161 -24.29 19.68 -0.94
C MET A 161 -24.74 20.19 0.45
N ILE A 162 -25.86 20.93 0.53
CA ILE A 162 -26.37 21.54 1.77
C ILE A 162 -26.92 20.48 2.75
N LEU A 163 -27.72 19.52 2.28
CA LEU A 163 -28.26 18.45 3.14
C LEU A 163 -27.14 17.56 3.71
N ASN A 164 -26.09 17.30 2.93
CA ASN A 164 -24.93 16.56 3.40
C ASN A 164 -24.16 17.32 4.49
N GLN A 165 -24.05 18.65 4.39
CA GLN A 165 -23.38 19.47 5.40
C GLN A 165 -24.16 19.49 6.73
N ILE A 166 -25.48 19.67 6.68
CA ILE A 166 -26.34 19.60 7.88
C ILE A 166 -26.26 18.21 8.52
N ARG A 167 -26.30 17.15 7.70
CA ARG A 167 -26.18 15.76 8.16
C ARG A 167 -24.86 15.51 8.91
N GLU A 168 -23.74 16.02 8.40
CA GLU A 168 -22.43 15.86 9.05
C GLU A 168 -22.38 16.60 10.40
N VAL A 169 -22.92 17.82 10.49
CA VAL A 169 -23.00 18.56 11.76
C VAL A 169 -23.81 17.79 12.81
N ILE A 170 -24.97 17.24 12.42
CA ILE A 170 -25.79 16.42 13.32
C ILE A 170 -25.04 15.15 13.75
N ASP A 171 -24.33 14.49 12.84
CA ASP A 171 -23.51 13.30 13.16
C ASP A 171 -22.39 13.64 14.16
N THR A 172 -21.72 14.79 14.00
CA THR A 172 -20.66 15.26 14.91
C THR A 172 -21.20 15.57 16.30
N LEU A 173 -22.31 16.31 16.38
CA LEU A 173 -22.96 16.62 17.66
C LEU A 173 -23.42 15.34 18.36
N ALA A 174 -24.01 14.40 17.62
CA ALA A 174 -24.42 13.12 18.18
C ALA A 174 -23.24 12.31 18.75
N LEU A 175 -22.09 12.31 18.05
CA LEU A 175 -20.87 11.67 18.54
C LEU A 175 -20.36 12.33 19.84
N ALA A 176 -20.34 13.66 19.88
CA ALA A 176 -19.92 14.41 21.06
C ALA A 176 -20.83 14.13 22.27
N CYS A 177 -22.15 14.14 22.07
CA CYS A 177 -23.11 13.76 23.11
C CYS A 177 -22.87 12.32 23.61
N ALA A 178 -22.65 11.36 22.71
CA ALA A 178 -22.39 9.97 23.06
C ALA A 178 -21.07 9.79 23.83
N MET A 179 -20.05 10.59 23.52
CA MET A 179 -18.78 10.61 24.26
C MET A 179 -18.94 11.19 25.68
N LEU A 180 -19.74 12.26 25.84
CA LEU A 180 -20.01 12.87 27.15
C LEU A 180 -20.71 11.89 28.11
N VAL A 181 -21.61 11.05 27.58
CA VAL A 181 -22.30 10.00 28.36
C VAL A 181 -21.51 8.70 28.47
N GLN A 182 -20.27 8.67 27.97
CA GLN A 182 -19.39 7.49 27.94
C GLN A 182 -20.07 6.24 27.35
N ASP A 183 -20.77 6.41 26.23
CA ASP A 183 -21.43 5.29 25.55
C ASP A 183 -20.41 4.22 25.15
N GLU A 184 -20.57 3.00 25.68
CA GLU A 184 -19.61 1.89 25.54
C GLU A 184 -19.26 1.60 24.06
N VAL A 185 -20.24 1.62 23.17
CA VAL A 185 -20.04 1.32 21.74
C VAL A 185 -19.23 2.43 21.07
N VAL A 186 -19.49 3.69 21.39
CA VAL A 186 -18.76 4.83 20.81
C VAL A 186 -17.33 4.89 21.34
N VAL A 187 -17.13 4.66 22.64
CA VAL A 187 -15.80 4.60 23.27
C VAL A 187 -14.97 3.44 22.70
N ALA A 188 -15.54 2.24 22.60
CA ALA A 188 -14.88 1.09 21.97
C ALA A 188 -14.51 1.37 20.51
N SER A 189 -15.40 2.04 19.78
CA SER A 189 -15.16 2.44 18.38
C SER A 189 -14.01 3.45 18.26
N GLU A 190 -13.92 4.43 19.15
CA GLU A 190 -12.82 5.38 19.19
C GLU A 190 -11.49 4.68 19.50
N ALA A 191 -11.47 3.76 20.46
CA ALA A 191 -10.29 2.97 20.80
C ALA A 191 -9.81 2.14 19.60
N ALA A 192 -10.72 1.45 18.91
CA ALA A 192 -10.41 0.69 17.69
C ALA A 192 -9.84 1.60 16.59
N MET A 193 -10.44 2.77 16.39
CA MET A 193 -9.97 3.75 15.42
C MET A 193 -8.56 4.27 15.76
N LYS A 194 -8.27 4.54 17.04
CA LYS A 194 -6.93 4.93 17.51
C LYS A 194 -5.90 3.86 17.21
N VAL A 195 -6.19 2.59 17.48
CA VAL A 195 -5.28 1.46 17.18
C VAL A 195 -4.97 1.39 15.70
N ALA A 196 -5.99 1.44 14.86
CA ALA A 196 -5.81 1.33 13.43
C ALA A 196 -5.04 2.52 12.82
N TRP A 197 -5.30 3.76 13.27
CA TRP A 197 -4.50 4.91 12.85
C TRP A 197 -3.04 4.80 13.26
N ARG A 198 -2.73 4.18 14.41
CA ARG A 198 -1.34 3.87 14.80
C ARG A 198 -0.71 2.88 13.82
N THR A 199 -1.45 1.86 13.38
CA THR A 199 -0.96 0.90 12.37
C THR A 199 -0.67 1.60 11.04
N VAL A 200 -1.64 2.36 10.51
CA VAL A 200 -1.47 3.13 9.25
C VAL A 200 -0.30 4.11 9.35
N LYS A 201 -0.14 4.79 10.49
CA LYS A 201 0.99 5.69 10.73
C LYS A 201 2.32 4.93 10.71
N ARG A 202 2.41 3.81 11.42
CA ARG A 202 3.62 2.97 11.46
C ARG A 202 3.99 2.45 10.08
N GLU A 203 3.02 1.99 9.31
CA GLU A 203 3.25 1.56 7.92
C GLU A 203 3.76 2.70 7.04
N ALA A 204 3.14 3.89 7.14
CA ALA A 204 3.60 5.07 6.41
C ALA A 204 5.05 5.45 6.77
N GLU A 205 5.42 5.35 8.05
CA GLU A 205 6.80 5.57 8.53
C GLU A 205 7.77 4.51 7.99
N HIS A 206 7.37 3.25 7.98
CA HIS A 206 8.17 2.16 7.40
C HIS A 206 8.38 2.35 5.90
N LEU A 207 7.34 2.67 5.15
CA LEU A 207 7.42 2.93 3.70
C LEU A 207 8.29 4.15 3.41
N HIS A 208 8.14 5.23 4.19
CA HIS A 208 8.98 6.42 4.07
C HIS A 208 10.46 6.10 4.34
N THR A 209 10.73 5.27 5.35
CA THR A 209 12.10 4.82 5.66
C THR A 209 12.66 3.94 4.55
N LEU A 210 11.87 2.99 4.06
CA LEU A 210 12.25 2.09 2.99
C LEU A 210 12.58 2.82 1.69
N ASN A 211 11.83 3.89 1.38
CA ASN A 211 12.06 4.72 0.19
C ASN A 211 13.50 5.29 0.12
N LYS A 212 14.19 5.46 1.26
CA LYS A 212 15.59 5.91 1.31
C LYS A 212 16.59 4.85 0.84
N TYR A 213 16.20 3.59 0.87
CA TYR A 213 17.02 2.43 0.52
C TYR A 213 16.60 1.78 -0.81
N THR A 214 15.60 2.33 -1.49
CA THR A 214 15.16 1.88 -2.81
C THR A 214 15.60 2.83 -3.91
N PRO A 215 15.80 2.36 -5.15
CA PRO A 215 16.09 3.24 -6.28
C PRO A 215 14.97 4.29 -6.45
N PRO A 216 15.30 5.55 -6.79
CA PRO A 216 14.31 6.54 -7.17
C PRO A 216 13.38 6.00 -8.26
N TYR A 217 12.08 6.12 -8.02
CA TYR A 217 11.03 5.62 -8.91
C TYR A 217 10.33 6.75 -9.65
N TYR A 218 10.23 6.62 -10.97
CA TYR A 218 9.77 7.69 -11.86
C TYR A 218 8.38 7.46 -12.46
N GLY A 219 7.76 6.32 -12.18
CA GLY A 219 6.43 5.97 -12.71
C GLY A 219 6.44 4.75 -13.63
N THR A 220 5.30 4.53 -14.28
CA THR A 220 5.11 3.47 -15.25
C THR A 220 5.06 4.04 -16.67
N VAL A 221 5.89 3.48 -17.57
CA VAL A 221 5.97 3.85 -19.00
C VAL A 221 5.44 2.72 -19.88
N GLY A 222 5.12 3.04 -21.14
CA GLY A 222 4.58 2.07 -22.11
C GLY A 222 3.05 1.93 -22.09
N LEU A 223 2.36 2.80 -21.34
CA LEU A 223 0.89 2.89 -21.29
C LEU A 223 0.46 4.36 -21.25
N ASP A 224 -0.54 4.73 -22.06
CA ASP A 224 -1.23 6.02 -21.95
C ASP A 224 -2.44 5.96 -21.00
N ALA A 225 -3.05 4.77 -20.89
CA ALA A 225 -4.17 4.44 -20.03
C ALA A 225 -4.11 2.95 -19.65
N PRO A 226 -4.84 2.51 -18.60
CA PRO A 226 -5.02 1.09 -18.31
C PRO A 226 -5.53 0.34 -19.55
N SER A 227 -4.86 -0.75 -19.92
CA SER A 227 -5.23 -1.49 -21.12
C SER A 227 -6.47 -2.37 -20.87
N PRO A 228 -7.57 -2.22 -21.63
CA PRO A 228 -8.78 -3.00 -21.43
C PRO A 228 -8.61 -4.48 -21.77
N ASP A 229 -7.62 -4.82 -22.59
CA ASP A 229 -7.36 -6.18 -23.08
C ASP A 229 -6.62 -7.04 -22.04
N PHE A 230 -6.07 -6.44 -20.99
CA PHE A 230 -5.31 -7.13 -19.96
C PHE A 230 -6.06 -7.10 -18.61
N PRO A 231 -6.16 -8.23 -17.89
CA PRO A 231 -6.99 -8.35 -16.69
C PRO A 231 -6.59 -7.37 -15.56
N PHE A 232 -5.31 -6.96 -15.53
CA PHE A 232 -4.78 -6.02 -14.55
C PHE A 232 -4.42 -4.66 -15.15
N GLY A 233 -4.87 -4.35 -16.38
CA GLY A 233 -4.63 -3.07 -17.05
C GLY A 233 -3.17 -2.85 -17.49
N VAL A 234 -2.32 -3.87 -17.39
CA VAL A 234 -0.88 -3.84 -17.67
C VAL A 234 -0.58 -4.71 -18.89
N SER A 235 0.05 -4.11 -19.90
CA SER A 235 0.46 -4.79 -21.13
C SER A 235 1.90 -5.32 -21.08
N ASP A 236 2.29 -6.10 -22.09
CA ASP A 236 3.69 -6.55 -22.24
C ASP A 236 4.67 -5.46 -22.67
N GLU A 237 4.19 -4.27 -22.99
CA GLU A 237 5.03 -3.10 -23.28
C GLU A 237 5.19 -2.21 -22.05
N THR A 238 4.64 -2.62 -20.90
CA THR A 238 4.66 -1.84 -19.67
C THR A 238 5.96 -2.05 -18.89
N TYR A 239 6.59 -0.94 -18.48
CA TYR A 239 7.79 -0.93 -17.65
C TYR A 239 7.64 0.00 -16.45
N LEU A 240 8.22 -0.39 -15.31
CA LEU A 240 8.54 0.51 -14.22
C LEU A 240 9.85 1.23 -14.53
N MET A 241 9.87 2.55 -14.37
CA MET A 241 11.04 3.37 -14.60
C MET A 241 11.73 3.72 -13.27
N PHE A 242 13.02 3.43 -13.18
CA PHE A 242 13.88 3.70 -12.03
C PHE A 242 15.14 4.44 -12.43
N ARG A 243 15.85 4.99 -11.44
CA ARG A 243 17.24 5.39 -11.62
C ARG A 243 18.15 4.17 -11.64
N ASP A 244 19.15 4.18 -12.52
CA ASP A 244 20.21 3.20 -12.55
C ASP A 244 21.19 3.43 -11.39
N MET A 245 21.19 2.49 -10.44
CA MET A 245 22.08 2.53 -9.28
C MET A 245 23.54 2.22 -9.63
N THR A 246 23.80 1.71 -10.84
CA THR A 246 25.14 1.33 -11.30
C THR A 246 25.80 2.38 -12.18
N ALA A 247 25.05 3.39 -12.66
CA ALA A 247 25.51 4.37 -13.65
C ALA A 247 26.74 5.18 -13.20
N ASN A 248 26.91 5.39 -11.90
CA ASN A 248 28.03 6.16 -11.36
C ASN A 248 29.29 5.32 -11.06
N PHE A 249 29.28 4.02 -11.41
CA PHE A 249 30.41 3.13 -11.19
C PHE A 249 31.07 2.78 -12.53
N SER A 250 32.39 2.93 -12.62
CA SER A 250 33.13 2.55 -13.83
C SER A 250 33.12 1.04 -14.05
N ARG A 251 33.17 0.26 -12.96
CA ARG A 251 33.25 -1.20 -13.00
C ARG A 251 32.37 -1.82 -11.89
N PRO A 252 31.03 -1.71 -12.02
CA PRO A 252 30.13 -2.15 -10.95
C PRO A 252 30.20 -3.65 -10.72
N CYS A 253 30.50 -4.05 -9.49
CA CYS A 253 30.28 -5.41 -8.99
C CYS A 253 28.90 -5.46 -8.34
N VAL A 254 28.06 -6.43 -8.75
CA VAL A 254 26.66 -6.52 -8.33
C VAL A 254 26.40 -7.89 -7.74
N MET A 255 25.74 -7.92 -6.58
CA MET A 255 25.27 -9.15 -5.93
C MET A 255 23.78 -9.01 -5.65
N ASP A 256 22.98 -9.99 -6.09
CA ASP A 256 21.55 -10.05 -5.79
C ASP A 256 21.30 -11.05 -4.67
N LEU A 257 20.80 -10.55 -3.54
CA LEU A 257 20.42 -11.34 -2.38
C LEU A 257 18.90 -11.43 -2.26
N LYS A 258 18.37 -12.65 -2.27
CA LYS A 258 16.96 -12.87 -1.93
C LYS A 258 16.81 -13.04 -0.43
N MET A 259 16.29 -12.00 0.21
CA MET A 259 16.05 -11.92 1.65
C MET A 259 14.81 -12.71 2.10
N GLY A 260 14.78 -13.03 3.40
CA GLY A 260 13.68 -13.67 4.11
C GLY A 260 13.86 -15.18 4.29
N THR A 261 13.41 -15.70 5.43
CA THR A 261 13.36 -17.15 5.73
C THR A 261 12.25 -17.86 4.95
N THR A 262 11.26 -17.11 4.46
CA THR A 262 10.15 -17.58 3.63
C THR A 262 10.13 -16.83 2.30
N THR A 263 10.01 -17.56 1.19
CA THR A 263 10.11 -17.00 -0.17
C THR A 263 8.83 -17.11 -1.00
N TYR A 264 7.74 -17.53 -0.35
CA TYR A 264 6.40 -17.62 -0.91
C TYR A 264 5.45 -16.68 -0.14
N GLU A 265 4.36 -16.27 -0.81
CA GLU A 265 3.32 -15.43 -0.20
C GLU A 265 2.51 -16.23 0.83
N SER A 266 1.89 -15.55 1.80
CA SER A 266 1.12 -16.20 2.87
C SER A 266 -0.06 -17.04 2.36
N ASP A 267 -0.63 -16.64 1.23
CA ASP A 267 -1.73 -17.29 0.51
C ASP A 267 -1.27 -18.24 -0.60
N ALA A 268 0.04 -18.51 -0.72
CA ALA A 268 0.57 -19.36 -1.78
C ALA A 268 0.06 -20.82 -1.68
N PRO A 269 -0.40 -21.43 -2.80
CA PRO A 269 -0.81 -22.84 -2.82
C PRO A 269 0.32 -23.79 -2.37
N VAL A 270 -0.03 -24.92 -1.77
CA VAL A 270 0.93 -25.93 -1.28
C VAL A 270 1.99 -26.32 -2.31
N PRO A 271 1.67 -26.55 -3.61
CA PRO A 271 2.69 -26.84 -4.61
C PRO A 271 3.69 -25.70 -4.81
N LYS A 272 3.23 -24.44 -4.81
CA LYS A 272 4.08 -23.25 -4.91
C LYS A 272 4.99 -23.13 -3.69
N ARG A 273 4.47 -23.39 -2.48
CA ARG A 273 5.24 -23.39 -1.23
C ARG A 273 6.36 -24.44 -1.26
N ARG A 274 6.04 -25.68 -1.63
CA ARG A 274 7.01 -26.78 -1.77
C ARG A 274 8.09 -26.44 -2.80
N LYS A 275 7.69 -25.89 -3.96
CA LYS A 275 8.61 -25.49 -5.02
C LYS A 275 9.56 -24.37 -4.59
N GLU A 276 9.07 -23.33 -3.91
CA GLU A 276 9.92 -22.22 -3.45
C GLU A 276 10.88 -22.66 -2.34
N TYR A 277 10.41 -23.47 -1.38
CA TYR A 277 11.24 -24.05 -0.31
C TYR A 277 12.32 -24.98 -0.88
N GLY A 278 11.96 -25.87 -1.81
CA GLY A 278 12.88 -26.83 -2.41
C GLY A 278 14.01 -26.21 -3.25
N LYS A 279 13.92 -24.92 -3.61
CA LYS A 279 15.01 -24.24 -4.33
C LYS A 279 16.28 -24.09 -3.51
N TYR A 280 16.15 -23.89 -2.20
CA TYR A 280 17.28 -23.71 -1.28
C TYR A 280 16.79 -23.80 0.17
N THR A 281 16.94 -24.97 0.77
CA THR A 281 16.40 -25.25 2.12
C THR A 281 17.14 -24.48 3.20
N GLN A 282 18.43 -24.23 3.04
CA GLN A 282 19.25 -23.46 3.97
C GLN A 282 18.76 -22.01 4.16
N GLN A 283 17.96 -21.47 3.23
CA GLN A 283 17.41 -20.12 3.35
C GLN A 283 16.57 -19.93 4.62
N SER A 284 15.89 -20.98 5.10
CA SER A 284 15.08 -20.90 6.32
C SER A 284 15.93 -20.64 7.56
N GLU A 285 17.19 -21.08 7.56
CA GLU A 285 18.16 -20.84 8.63
C GLU A 285 18.97 -19.56 8.38
N PHE A 286 19.52 -19.39 7.17
CA PHE A 286 20.40 -18.26 6.86
C PHE A 286 19.66 -16.93 6.72
N GLY A 287 18.36 -16.96 6.42
CA GLY A 287 17.53 -15.78 6.23
C GLY A 287 17.72 -15.07 4.89
N PHE A 288 18.62 -15.55 4.02
CA PHE A 288 18.80 -15.06 2.65
C PHE A 288 19.48 -16.12 1.77
N ARG A 289 19.60 -15.82 0.47
CA ARG A 289 20.48 -16.55 -0.45
C ARG A 289 21.01 -15.67 -1.57
N ILE A 290 22.16 -16.01 -2.12
CA ILE A 290 22.70 -15.40 -3.35
C ILE A 290 21.90 -15.91 -4.55
N VAL A 291 21.34 -15.01 -5.34
CA VAL A 291 20.58 -15.33 -6.58
C VAL A 291 21.46 -15.14 -7.81
N GLY A 292 22.44 -14.27 -7.72
CA GLY A 292 23.60 -14.24 -8.59
C GLY A 292 24.58 -13.16 -8.19
N MET A 293 25.74 -13.16 -8.82
CA MET A 293 26.75 -12.11 -8.71
C MET A 293 27.38 -11.83 -10.09
N ARG A 294 27.85 -10.60 -10.26
CA ARG A 294 28.72 -10.16 -11.35
C ARG A 294 29.87 -9.40 -10.72
N VAL A 295 31.09 -9.89 -10.89
CA VAL A 295 32.29 -9.39 -10.20
C VAL A 295 33.35 -9.04 -11.22
N TYR A 296 33.91 -7.84 -11.13
CA TYR A 296 35.04 -7.43 -11.98
C TYR A 296 36.32 -8.09 -11.47
N ASN A 297 36.87 -9.01 -12.25
CA ASN A 297 38.13 -9.69 -11.99
C ASN A 297 38.85 -10.00 -13.32
N PRO A 298 39.54 -9.02 -13.93
CA PRO A 298 40.07 -9.15 -15.29
C PRO A 298 41.22 -10.15 -15.41
N ASN A 299 41.82 -10.57 -14.30
CA ASN A 299 42.91 -11.53 -14.27
C ASN A 299 42.42 -12.98 -14.12
N SER A 300 41.11 -13.17 -13.96
CA SER A 300 40.52 -14.50 -13.81
C SER A 300 40.32 -15.16 -15.15
N GLU A 301 40.65 -16.45 -15.22
CA GLU A 301 40.36 -17.28 -16.39
C GLU A 301 38.84 -17.46 -16.62
N LEU A 302 38.01 -17.20 -15.60
CA LEU A 302 36.55 -17.28 -15.66
C LEU A 302 35.89 -15.98 -16.13
N ALA A 303 36.66 -14.92 -16.35
CA ALA A 303 36.14 -13.63 -16.74
C ALA A 303 35.71 -13.57 -18.22
N ASP A 304 34.64 -12.82 -18.50
CA ASP A 304 34.25 -12.49 -19.87
C ASP A 304 35.24 -11.52 -20.54
N GLU A 305 35.02 -11.22 -21.82
CA GLU A 305 35.80 -10.24 -22.60
C GLU A 305 35.88 -8.83 -21.97
N ARG A 306 35.00 -8.51 -21.01
CA ARG A 306 34.99 -7.24 -20.27
C ARG A 306 35.62 -7.36 -18.88
N GLY A 307 36.20 -8.51 -18.55
CA GLY A 307 36.86 -8.78 -17.27
C GLY A 307 35.89 -9.10 -16.13
N TYR A 308 34.70 -9.66 -16.42
CA TYR A 308 33.70 -9.99 -15.41
C TYR A 308 33.43 -11.48 -15.25
N GLU A 309 33.41 -11.94 -14.01
CA GLU A 309 32.91 -13.25 -13.64
C GLU A 309 31.42 -13.20 -13.31
N PHE A 310 30.67 -14.21 -13.75
CA PHE A 310 29.25 -14.33 -13.49
C PHE A 310 28.93 -15.58 -12.68
N TYR A 311 28.32 -15.36 -11.52
CA TYR A 311 27.87 -16.42 -10.63
C TYR A 311 26.34 -16.52 -10.69
N GLY A 312 25.84 -17.63 -11.23
CA GLY A 312 24.41 -17.83 -11.41
C GLY A 312 23.68 -18.30 -10.15
N LYS A 313 22.40 -18.62 -10.32
CA LYS A 313 21.52 -19.14 -9.25
C LYS A 313 22.05 -20.42 -8.62
N GLN A 314 22.78 -21.24 -9.39
CA GLN A 314 23.29 -22.52 -8.91
C GLN A 314 24.40 -22.33 -7.88
N TYR A 315 25.34 -21.41 -8.14
CA TYR A 315 26.39 -21.05 -7.19
C TYR A 315 25.84 -20.76 -5.79
N GLY A 316 24.85 -19.85 -5.69
CA GLY A 316 24.24 -19.53 -4.40
C GLY A 316 23.45 -20.68 -3.76
N ARG A 317 22.93 -21.62 -4.56
CA ARG A 317 22.22 -22.82 -4.07
C ARG A 317 23.15 -23.92 -3.61
N ASP A 318 24.41 -23.91 -4.04
CA ASP A 318 25.42 -24.90 -3.68
C ASP A 318 26.08 -24.61 -2.33
N LEU A 319 25.95 -23.38 -1.81
CA LEU A 319 26.43 -23.00 -0.49
C LEU A 319 25.56 -23.67 0.59
N LYS A 320 26.08 -24.68 1.30
CA LYS A 320 25.35 -25.42 2.35
C LYS A 320 25.69 -25.01 3.76
N THR A 321 26.83 -24.36 3.98
CA THR A 321 27.31 -23.97 5.31
C THR A 321 27.52 -22.46 5.44
N LYS A 322 27.50 -21.95 6.69
CA LYS A 322 27.79 -20.54 6.97
C LYS A 322 29.19 -20.13 6.53
N ASP A 323 30.16 -21.04 6.61
CA ASP A 323 31.54 -20.77 6.20
C ASP A 323 31.67 -20.66 4.68
N GLN A 324 30.97 -21.51 3.92
CA GLN A 324 30.88 -21.36 2.46
C GLN A 324 30.25 -20.02 2.07
N VAL A 325 29.18 -19.60 2.76
CA VAL A 325 28.58 -18.28 2.53
C VAL A 325 29.55 -17.16 2.88
N LYS A 326 30.23 -17.22 4.03
CA LYS A 326 31.26 -16.22 4.39
C LYS A 326 32.38 -16.16 3.37
N GLN A 327 32.82 -17.30 2.83
CA GLN A 327 33.84 -17.35 1.79
C GLN A 327 33.34 -16.73 0.48
N ALA A 328 32.09 -16.97 0.11
CA ALA A 328 31.47 -16.36 -1.07
C ALA A 328 31.30 -14.83 -0.97
N LEU A 329 31.21 -14.30 0.25
CA LEU A 329 31.07 -12.86 0.52
C LEU A 329 32.40 -12.13 0.66
N LYS A 330 33.52 -12.85 0.81
CA LYS A 330 34.87 -12.28 0.91
C LYS A 330 35.41 -11.91 -0.46
#